data_AF-A0A7C1RC41-F1
#
_entry.id   AF-A0A7C1RC41-F1
#
_cell.length_a   1.000
_cell.length_b   1.000
_cell.length_c   1.000
_cell.angle_alpha   90.00
_cell.angle_beta   90.00
_cell.angle_gamma   90.00
#
_symmetry.space_group_name_H-M   'P 1'
#
loop_
_entity.id
_entity.type
_entity.pdbx_description
1 polymer ?
#
loop_
_entity_poly.entity_id
_entity_poly.type
_entity_poly.pdbx_seq_one_letter_code
_entity_poly.pdbx_strand_id
1 'polypeptide(L)'
;MAVNQTHRDENLLTDIQSRVETLNKSERKVAEAILRDPSAATRYSIAALARASNVSEPTVNRFCRGFSATGFPDFKIRLAQSIATGTPYVGQDIEPDDSVSEFADKIMLSTIANLDKARQALNPVSYTHL
;
A
#
# COMPACT_ATOMS: atom_id res chain seq x y z
N MET A 1 -19.22 20.82 -16.13
CA MET A 1 -17.95 21.03 -15.43
C MET A 1 -17.55 19.72 -14.80
N ALA A 2 -16.55 19.05 -15.37
CA ALA A 2 -16.12 17.71 -14.95
C ALA A 2 -15.16 17.84 -13.77
N VAL A 3 -15.48 17.14 -12.68
CA VAL A 3 -14.61 16.99 -11.50
C VAL A 3 -13.39 16.17 -11.92
N ASN A 4 -12.22 16.77 -11.78
CA ASN A 4 -10.93 16.19 -12.16
C ASN A 4 -10.56 15.04 -11.19
N GLN A 5 -10.89 13.81 -11.58
CA GLN A 5 -10.50 12.56 -10.89
C GLN A 5 -9.19 12.03 -11.46
N THR A 6 -8.06 12.59 -11.04
CA THR A 6 -6.74 12.10 -11.46
C THR A 6 -5.86 11.98 -10.21
N HIS A 7 -5.32 10.77 -9.96
CA HIS A 7 -4.49 10.33 -8.81
C HIS A 7 -5.19 9.90 -7.49
N ARG A 8 -6.09 8.92 -7.53
CA ARG A 8 -6.43 8.12 -6.32
C ARG A 8 -6.22 6.60 -6.50
N ASP A 9 -5.58 6.19 -7.59
CA ASP A 9 -5.42 4.77 -7.95
C ASP A 9 -3.99 4.21 -7.79
N GLU A 10 -3.02 5.01 -7.35
CA GLU A 10 -1.60 4.65 -7.54
C GLU A 10 -0.96 3.84 -6.42
N ASN A 11 -1.57 3.75 -5.23
CA ASN A 11 -0.97 3.01 -4.13
C ASN A 11 -1.99 2.08 -3.45
N LEU A 12 -2.04 0.84 -3.93
CA LEU A 12 -2.91 -0.21 -3.41
C LEU A 12 -2.70 -0.45 -1.91
N LEU A 13 -1.46 -0.35 -1.41
CA LEU A 13 -1.18 -0.49 0.02
C LEU A 13 -1.83 0.62 0.85
N THR A 14 -1.74 1.87 0.39
CA THR A 14 -2.43 2.99 1.05
C THR A 14 -3.95 2.81 1.04
N ASP A 15 -4.54 2.32 -0.06
CA ASP A 15 -5.98 2.06 -0.12
C ASP A 15 -6.40 0.97 0.87
N ILE A 16 -5.67 -0.16 0.92
CA ILE A 16 -5.91 -1.26 1.87
C ILE A 16 -5.83 -0.75 3.31
N GLN A 17 -4.81 0.03 3.66
CA GLN A 17 -4.64 0.59 5.00
C GLN A 17 -5.80 1.52 5.37
N SER A 18 -6.21 2.41 4.47
CA SER A 18 -7.29 3.37 4.73
C SER A 18 -8.66 2.72 4.93
N ARG A 19 -8.87 1.53 4.36
CA ARG A 19 -10.15 0.82 4.38
C ARG A 19 -10.22 -0.30 5.41
N VAL A 20 -9.10 -0.69 6.04
CA VAL A 20 -8.99 -1.88 6.90
C VAL A 20 -10.07 -1.95 7.99
N GLU A 21 -10.38 -0.81 8.60
CA GLU A 21 -11.40 -0.70 9.67
C GLU A 21 -12.82 -0.86 9.15
N THR A 22 -13.08 -0.52 7.87
CA THR A 22 -14.40 -0.61 7.24
C THR A 22 -14.68 -1.96 6.59
N LEU A 23 -13.65 -2.79 6.42
CA LEU A 23 -13.81 -4.14 5.86
C LEU A 23 -14.60 -5.04 6.80
N ASN A 24 -15.32 -6.01 6.22
CA ASN A 24 -15.96 -7.05 7.02
C ASN A 24 -14.91 -7.95 7.69
N LYS A 25 -15.33 -8.75 8.69
CA LYS A 25 -14.43 -9.60 9.50
C LYS A 25 -13.50 -10.49 8.66
N SER A 26 -13.98 -11.06 7.57
CA SER A 26 -13.20 -11.99 6.74
C SER A 26 -12.25 -11.26 5.80
N GLU A 27 -12.68 -10.13 5.24
CA GLU A 27 -11.83 -9.28 4.39
C GLU A 27 -10.75 -8.57 5.18
N ARG A 28 -11.06 -8.13 6.41
CA ARG A 28 -10.09 -7.52 7.31
C ARG A 28 -8.91 -8.44 7.60
N LYS A 29 -9.16 -9.73 7.87
CA LYS A 29 -8.10 -10.72 8.06
C LYS A 29 -7.16 -10.83 6.85
N VAL A 30 -7.70 -10.70 5.63
CA VAL A 30 -6.89 -10.71 4.39
C VAL A 30 -6.05 -9.44 4.30
N ALA A 31 -6.65 -8.27 4.56
CA ALA A 31 -5.92 -7.01 4.60
C ALA A 31 -4.80 -7.02 5.64
N GLU A 32 -5.08 -7.43 6.88
CA GLU A 32 -4.09 -7.54 7.96
C GLU A 32 -2.93 -8.49 7.58
N ALA A 33 -3.24 -9.63 6.95
CA ALA A 33 -2.20 -10.56 6.50
C ALA A 33 -1.32 -9.98 5.39
N ILE A 34 -1.88 -9.15 4.50
CA ILE A 34 -1.12 -8.44 3.46
C ILE A 34 -0.30 -7.31 4.07
N LEU A 35 -0.89 -6.51 4.96
CA LEU A 35 -0.23 -5.37 5.60
C LEU A 35 0.92 -5.82 6.53
N ARG A 36 0.81 -6.98 7.18
CA ARG A 36 1.90 -7.50 8.00
C ARG A 36 3.18 -7.78 7.20
N ASP A 37 3.07 -8.28 5.97
CA ASP A 37 4.22 -8.43 5.07
C ASP A 37 3.79 -8.34 3.60
N PRO A 38 3.76 -7.12 3.04
CA PRO A 38 3.36 -6.90 1.65
C PRO A 38 4.25 -7.64 0.66
N SER A 39 5.54 -7.72 0.97
CA SER A 39 6.53 -8.38 0.11
C SER A 39 6.27 -9.89 0.03
N ALA A 40 6.00 -10.57 1.16
CA ALA A 40 5.61 -11.97 1.14
C ALA A 40 4.27 -12.20 0.46
N ALA A 41 3.30 -11.29 0.63
CA ALA A 41 1.99 -11.40 -0.01
C ALA A 41 2.07 -11.44 -1.55
N THR A 42 3.04 -10.74 -2.17
CA THR A 42 3.28 -10.83 -3.64
C THR A 42 3.73 -12.22 -4.10
N ARG A 43 4.33 -13.02 -3.21
CA ARG A 43 4.86 -14.35 -3.52
C ARG A 43 3.86 -15.48 -3.24
N TYR A 44 2.79 -15.21 -2.49
CA TYR A 44 1.79 -16.22 -2.18
C TYR A 44 0.99 -16.68 -3.42
N SER A 45 0.57 -17.95 -3.38
CA SER A 45 -0.59 -18.43 -4.12
C SER A 45 -1.87 -18.00 -3.40
N ILE A 46 -3.02 -18.06 -4.08
CA ILE A 46 -4.30 -17.72 -3.45
C ILE A 46 -4.60 -18.61 -2.25
N ALA A 47 -4.28 -19.91 -2.35
CA ALA A 47 -4.40 -20.89 -1.27
C ALA A 47 -3.46 -20.58 -0.09
N ALA A 48 -2.25 -20.09 -0.35
CA ALA A 48 -1.31 -19.70 0.69
C ALA A 48 -1.79 -18.44 1.43
N LEU A 49 -2.26 -17.42 0.71
CA LEU A 49 -2.80 -16.22 1.33
C LEU A 49 -4.08 -16.51 2.12
N ALA A 50 -4.96 -17.38 1.60
CA ALA A 50 -6.15 -17.84 2.31
C ALA A 50 -5.81 -18.50 3.64
N ARG A 51 -4.81 -19.40 3.66
CA ARG A 51 -4.28 -20.02 4.89
C ARG A 51 -3.67 -18.99 5.83
N ALA A 52 -2.80 -18.10 5.34
CA ALA A 52 -2.15 -17.07 6.14
C ALA A 52 -3.15 -16.09 6.78
N SER A 53 -4.30 -15.88 6.13
CA SER A 53 -5.38 -15.01 6.61
C SER A 53 -6.48 -15.78 7.36
N ASN A 54 -6.38 -17.10 7.48
CA ASN A 54 -7.42 -17.97 8.05
C ASN A 54 -8.82 -17.73 7.45
N VAL A 55 -8.90 -17.78 6.12
CA VAL A 55 -10.14 -17.66 5.31
C VAL A 55 -10.13 -18.65 4.14
N SER A 56 -11.20 -18.69 3.36
CA SER A 56 -11.30 -19.48 2.13
C SER A 56 -10.79 -18.74 0.89
N GLU A 57 -10.34 -19.46 -0.13
CA GLU A 57 -9.89 -18.86 -1.40
C GLU A 57 -10.96 -17.97 -2.09
N PRO A 58 -12.27 -18.31 -2.09
CA PRO A 58 -13.29 -17.41 -2.61
C PRO A 58 -13.36 -16.07 -1.86
N THR A 59 -13.05 -16.07 -0.56
CA THR A 59 -12.98 -14.83 0.23
C THR A 59 -11.82 -13.95 -0.23
N VAL A 60 -10.64 -14.54 -0.46
CA VAL A 60 -9.49 -13.81 -1.01
C VAL A 60 -9.81 -13.22 -2.39
N ASN A 61 -10.50 -13.98 -3.24
CA ASN A 61 -10.88 -13.49 -4.57
C ASN A 61 -11.89 -12.32 -4.48
N ARG A 62 -12.89 -12.41 -3.61
CA ARG A 62 -13.83 -11.30 -3.34
C ARG A 62 -13.09 -10.06 -2.82
N PHE A 63 -12.17 -10.24 -1.87
CA PHE A 63 -11.33 -9.17 -1.36
C PHE A 63 -10.60 -8.46 -2.51
N CYS A 64 -9.89 -9.20 -3.37
CA CYS A 64 -9.15 -8.61 -4.50
C CYS A 64 -10.05 -7.77 -5.42
N ARG A 65 -11.26 -8.27 -5.72
CA ARG A 65 -12.25 -7.54 -6.54
C ARG A 65 -12.76 -6.28 -5.86
N GLY A 66 -12.87 -6.28 -4.53
CA GLY A 66 -13.23 -5.10 -3.73
C GLY A 66 -12.20 -3.97 -3.79
N PHE A 67 -10.98 -4.26 -4.26
CA PHE A 67 -9.92 -3.28 -4.53
C PHE A 67 -9.72 -3.04 -6.03
N SER A 68 -10.77 -3.26 -6.84
CA SER A 68 -10.79 -3.04 -8.29
C SER A 68 -9.81 -3.92 -9.08
N ALA A 69 -9.36 -5.06 -8.53
CA ALA A 69 -8.58 -6.03 -9.28
C ALA A 69 -9.51 -7.00 -10.02
N THR A 70 -9.14 -7.38 -11.24
CA THR A 70 -9.87 -8.36 -12.04
C THR A 70 -9.78 -9.78 -11.45
N GLY A 71 -8.78 -10.03 -10.62
CA GLY A 71 -8.58 -11.26 -9.86
C GLY A 71 -7.28 -11.22 -9.05
N PHE A 72 -6.91 -12.36 -8.46
CA PHE A 72 -5.72 -12.46 -7.61
C PHE A 72 -4.39 -12.19 -8.35
N PRO A 73 -4.15 -12.65 -9.60
CA PRO A 73 -2.91 -12.33 -10.31
C PRO A 73 -2.71 -10.83 -10.53
N ASP A 74 -3.75 -10.14 -10.99
CA ASP A 74 -3.77 -8.69 -11.20
C ASP A 74 -3.56 -7.93 -9.88
N PHE A 75 -4.22 -8.37 -8.81
CA PHE A 75 -4.01 -7.84 -7.46
C PHE A 75 -2.53 -7.91 -7.03
N LYS A 76 -1.83 -9.02 -7.30
CA LYS A 76 -0.40 -9.16 -6.96
C LYS A 76 0.50 -8.22 -7.76
N ILE A 77 0.19 -7.99 -9.03
CA ILE A 77 0.94 -7.04 -9.87
C ILE A 77 0.79 -5.62 -9.31
N ARG A 78 -0.44 -5.21 -9.01
CA ARG A 78 -0.72 -3.90 -8.41
C ARG A 78 -0.10 -3.74 -7.03
N LEU A 79 -0.09 -4.80 -6.23
CA LEU A 79 0.59 -4.82 -4.93
C LEU A 79 2.11 -4.64 -5.09
N ALA A 80 2.74 -5.36 -6.03
CA ALA A 80 4.16 -5.23 -6.30
C ALA A 80 4.51 -3.83 -6.84
N GLN A 81 3.68 -3.26 -7.72
CA GLN A 81 3.82 -1.88 -8.18
C GLN A 81 3.71 -0.90 -7.01
N SER A 82 2.73 -1.07 -6.13
CA SER A 82 2.53 -0.24 -4.94
C SER A 82 3.73 -0.27 -3.97
N ILE A 83 4.43 -1.41 -3.89
CA ILE A 83 5.67 -1.56 -3.12
C ILE A 83 6.84 -0.85 -3.83
N ALA A 84 6.89 -0.92 -5.16
CA ALA A 84 7.96 -0.32 -5.96
C ALA A 84 7.83 1.21 -6.12
N THR A 85 6.61 1.75 -6.15
CA THR A 85 6.32 3.20 -6.33
C THR A 85 6.22 3.95 -5.00
N GLY A 86 5.96 3.25 -3.89
CA GLY A 86 5.85 3.85 -2.57
C GLY A 86 7.20 4.09 -1.93
N THR A 87 7.42 5.32 -1.47
CA THR A 87 8.22 5.61 -0.25
C THR A 87 8.06 4.46 0.75
N PRO A 88 9.13 3.95 1.39
CA PRO A 88 9.12 2.62 2.02
C PRO A 88 7.90 2.40 2.89
N TYR A 89 7.28 1.23 2.72
CA TYR A 89 6.23 0.74 3.60
C TYR A 89 6.78 0.70 5.04
N VAL A 90 6.57 1.79 5.79
CA VAL A 90 6.68 1.80 7.24
C VAL A 90 5.41 1.10 7.72
N GLY A 91 5.42 -0.23 7.64
CA GLY A 91 4.52 -1.02 8.46
C GLY A 91 4.67 -0.49 9.87
N GLN A 92 3.55 -0.11 10.49
CA GLN A 92 3.51 0.12 11.92
C GLN A 92 3.64 -1.22 12.65
N ASP A 93 4.74 -1.93 12.43
CA ASP A 93 5.30 -2.82 13.43
C ASP A 93 6.14 -1.91 14.32
N ILE A 94 5.46 -1.24 15.24
CA ILE A 94 6.09 -0.69 16.43
C ILE A 94 6.06 -1.85 17.43
N GLU A 95 7.02 -2.76 17.33
CA GLU A 95 7.32 -3.63 18.47
C GLU A 95 8.13 -2.81 19.48
N PRO A 96 7.88 -2.96 20.80
CA PRO A 96 8.56 -2.20 21.84
C PRO A 96 10.07 -2.49 21.97
N ASP A 97 10.67 -3.21 21.03
CA ASP A 97 12.09 -3.58 20.96
C ASP A 97 12.81 -3.06 19.70
N ASP A 98 12.14 -2.25 18.86
CA ASP A 98 12.78 -1.54 17.75
C ASP A 98 13.90 -0.63 18.29
N SER A 99 15.10 -0.78 17.74
CA SER A 99 16.28 -0.07 18.23
C SER A 99 16.18 1.44 17.93
N VAL A 100 16.72 2.29 18.81
CA VAL A 100 16.75 3.76 18.65
C VAL A 100 17.33 4.20 17.29
N SER A 101 18.18 3.37 16.68
CA SER A 101 18.73 3.58 15.34
C SER A 101 17.67 3.50 14.24
N GLU A 102 16.76 2.54 14.30
CA GLU A 102 15.68 2.38 13.31
C GLU A 102 14.67 3.52 13.41
N PHE A 103 14.46 4.07 14.61
CA PHE A 103 13.65 5.28 14.81
C PHE A 103 14.28 6.51 14.14
N ALA A 104 15.59 6.69 14.28
CA ALA A 104 16.33 7.78 13.65
C ALA A 104 16.29 7.67 12.11
N ASP A 105 16.50 6.48 11.57
CA ASP A 105 16.45 6.22 10.13
C ASP A 105 15.05 6.47 9.56
N LYS A 106 13.99 6.04 10.27
CA LYS A 106 12.58 6.28 9.89
C LYS A 106 12.25 7.78 9.87
N ILE A 107 12.69 8.55 10.87
CA ILE A 107 12.50 10.01 10.90
C ILE A 107 13.26 10.68 9.76
N MET A 108 14.52 10.30 9.55
CA MET A 108 15.34 10.89 8.49
C MET A 108 14.75 10.63 7.11
N LEU A 109 14.33 9.39 6.84
CA LEU A 109 13.75 9.02 5.56
C LEU A 109 12.42 9.73 5.29
N SER A 110 11.57 9.84 6.32
CA SER A 110 10.32 10.60 6.24
C SER A 110 10.56 12.09 5.97
N THR A 111 11.60 12.66 6.59
CA THR A 111 11.98 14.06 6.40
C THR A 111 12.49 14.31 4.98
N ILE A 112 13.34 13.41 4.44
CA ILE A 112 13.84 13.47 3.06
C ILE A 112 12.67 13.41 2.07
N ALA A 113 11.74 12.47 2.26
CA ALA A 113 10.57 12.34 1.39
C ALA A 113 9.69 13.59 1.39
N ASN A 114 9.52 14.22 2.56
CA ASN A 114 8.75 15.46 2.68
C ASN A 114 9.45 16.66 2.04
N LEU A 115 10.78 16.74 2.15
CA LEU A 115 11.58 17.76 1.47
C LEU A 115 11.54 17.60 -0.05
N ASP A 116 11.62 16.37 -0.57
CA ASP A 116 11.52 16.14 -2.01
C ASP A 116 10.12 16.47 -2.54
N LYS A 117 9.06 16.13 -1.81
CA LYS A 117 7.70 16.58 -2.12
C LYS A 117 7.57 18.11 -2.14
N ALA A 118 8.16 18.79 -1.16
CA ALA A 118 8.17 20.25 -1.11
C ALA A 118 8.91 20.84 -2.33
N ARG A 119 10.07 20.28 -2.69
CA ARG A 119 10.82 20.68 -3.90
C ARG A 119 10.00 20.50 -5.18
N GLN A 120 9.30 19.37 -5.33
CA GLN A 120 8.42 19.11 -6.47
C GLN A 120 7.26 20.12 -6.52
N ALA A 121 6.67 20.45 -5.37
CA ALA A 121 5.59 21.43 -5.27
C ALA A 121 6.06 22.88 -5.53
N LEU A 122 7.33 23.20 -5.30
CA LEU A 122 7.95 24.49 -5.59
C LEU A 122 8.48 24.61 -7.03
N ASN A 123 8.38 23.55 -7.84
CA ASN A 123 8.62 23.59 -9.29
C ASN A 123 7.38 23.88 -10.16
N PRO A 124 6.61 24.97 -9.96
CA PRO A 124 5.71 25.47 -10.99
C PRO A 124 6.11 26.88 -11.43
N VAL A 125 7.15 27.02 -12.27
CA VAL A 125 7.25 28.15 -13.21
C VAL A 125 7.88 27.70 -14.53
N SER A 126 6.99 27.56 -15.51
CA SER A 126 7.13 27.71 -16.95
C SER A 126 8.36 28.47 -17.45
N TYR A 127 9.07 27.88 -18.42
CA TYR A 127 9.74 28.65 -19.48
C TYR A 127 9.08 28.30 -20.83
N THR A 128 7.85 28.77 -21.01
CA THR A 128 7.31 29.03 -22.34
C THR A 128 6.93 30.50 -22.37
N HIS A 129 7.85 31.32 -22.84
CA HIS A 129 7.65 32.54 -23.64
C HIS A 129 8.93 33.39 -23.60
N LEU A 130 9.78 33.22 -24.62
CA LEU A 130 10.24 34.26 -25.55
C LEU A 130 10.97 33.59 -26.70
#